data_AF-A0A521TY61-F1
#
_entry.id   AF-A0A521TY61-F1
#
_cell.length_a   1.000
_cell.length_b   1.000
_cell.length_c   1.000
_cell.angle_alpha   90.00
_cell.angle_beta   90.00
_cell.angle_gamma   90.00
#
_symmetry.space_group_name_H-M   'P 1'
#
loop_
_entity.id
_entity.type
_entity.pdbx_description
1 polymer ?
#
loop_
_entity_poly.entity_id
_entity_poly.type
_entity_poly.pdbx_seq_one_letter_code
_entity_poly.pdbx_strand_id
1 'polypeptide(L)' 'MSTALPRTPYHIADQNADALLRPVGAALDDLVARLTQYHDRLHMAEADRARIGQARDIVSQARAACAALEAPR' A
#
# COMPACT_ATOMS: atom_id res chain seq x y z
N MET A 1 -8.69 -39.27 -24.51
CA MET A 1 -8.08 -37.97 -24.85
C MET A 1 -7.84 -37.23 -23.55
N SER A 2 -6.60 -37.12 -23.09
CA SER A 2 -6.26 -36.46 -21.82
C SER A 2 -5.63 -35.11 -22.13
N THR A 3 -6.33 -34.02 -21.86
CA THR A 3 -5.84 -32.66 -22.01
C THR A 3 -4.91 -32.36 -20.84
N ALA A 4 -3.62 -32.65 -21.03
CA ALA A 4 -2.57 -32.15 -20.16
C ALA A 4 -2.54 -30.62 -20.27
N LEU A 5 -3.04 -29.93 -19.24
CA LEU A 5 -2.83 -28.50 -19.10
C LEU A 5 -1.32 -28.24 -19.07
N PRO A 6 -0.79 -27.29 -19.85
CA PRO A 6 0.62 -26.94 -19.76
C PRO A 6 0.90 -26.45 -18.34
N ARG A 7 1.73 -27.22 -17.62
CA ARG A 7 2.31 -26.80 -16.34
C ARG A 7 3.32 -25.70 -16.66
N THR A 8 2.83 -24.49 -16.89
CA THR A 8 3.68 -23.31 -16.84
C THR A 8 4.40 -23.38 -15.49
N PRO A 9 5.74 -23.39 -15.45
CA PRO A 9 6.45 -23.30 -14.19
C PRO A 9 6.02 -21.97 -13.59
N TYR A 10 5.17 -22.03 -12.58
CA TYR A 10 4.82 -20.87 -11.79
C TYR A 10 6.12 -20.56 -11.04
N HIS A 11 6.93 -19.66 -11.59
CA HIS A 11 8.22 -19.27 -11.01
C HIS A 11 7.95 -18.49 -9.71
N ILE A 12 7.64 -19.19 -8.62
CA ILE A 12 7.75 -18.74 -7.21
C ILE A 12 9.24 -18.67 -6.83
N ALA A 13 10.14 -18.37 -7.77
CA ALA A 13 11.57 -18.45 -7.51
C ALA A 13 12.12 -17.21 -6.80
N ASP A 14 11.43 -16.06 -6.88
CA ASP A 14 11.85 -14.80 -6.25
C ASP A 14 10.69 -14.10 -5.51
N GLN A 15 9.91 -14.85 -4.73
CA GLN A 15 9.02 -14.24 -3.72
C GLN A 15 9.85 -13.75 -2.52
N ASN A 16 10.78 -12.82 -2.75
CA ASN A 16 11.39 -12.11 -1.64
C ASN A 16 10.33 -11.19 -1.00
N ALA A 17 10.46 -10.96 0.31
CA ALA A 17 9.55 -10.09 1.05
C ALA A 17 9.43 -8.72 0.37
N ASP A 18 10.53 -8.21 -0.20
CA ASP A 18 10.57 -6.93 -0.90
C ASP A 18 9.66 -6.88 -2.14
N ALA A 19 9.59 -7.93 -2.95
CA ALA A 19 8.71 -7.97 -4.12
C ALA A 19 7.22 -8.00 -3.73
N LEU A 20 6.91 -8.56 -2.55
CA LEU A 20 5.55 -8.57 -2.00
C LEU A 20 5.21 -7.27 -1.27
N LEU A 21 6.17 -6.62 -0.63
CA LEU A 21 5.98 -5.38 0.11
C LEU A 21 5.92 -4.14 -0.81
N ARG A 22 6.65 -4.14 -1.93
CA ARG A 22 6.63 -3.03 -2.88
C ARG A 22 5.22 -2.61 -3.35
N PRO A 23 4.33 -3.52 -3.80
CA PRO A 23 2.96 -3.13 -4.16
C PRO A 23 2.12 -2.65 -2.96
N VAL A 24 2.41 -3.14 -1.75
CA VAL A 24 1.78 -2.65 -0.51
C VAL A 24 2.21 -1.21 -0.23
N GLY A 25 3.51 -0.91 -0.35
CA GLY A 25 4.04 0.44 -0.24
C GLY A 25 3.39 1.41 -1.22
N ALA A 26 3.25 1.02 -2.49
CA ALA A 26 2.58 1.82 -3.51
C ALA A 26 1.10 2.10 -3.18
N ALA A 27 0.36 1.08 -2.73
CA ALA A 27 -1.04 1.26 -2.31
C ALA A 27 -1.19 2.21 -1.11
N LEU A 28 -0.23 2.18 -0.16
CA LEU A 28 -0.21 3.11 0.96
C LEU A 28 0.09 4.54 0.51
N ASP A 29 1.02 4.74 -0.43
CA ASP A 29 1.32 6.05 -1.02
C ASP A 29 0.08 6.65 -1.71
N ASP A 30 -0.66 5.85 -2.48
CA ASP A 30 -1.91 6.25 -3.12
C ASP A 30 -2.99 6.65 -2.09
N LEU A 31 -3.12 5.90 -0.99
CA LEU A 31 -4.04 6.23 0.08
C LEU A 31 -3.69 7.55 0.76
N VAL A 32 -2.41 7.80 1.04
CA VAL A 32 -1.93 9.07 1.62
C VAL A 32 -2.26 10.24 0.70
N ALA A 33 -2.00 10.10 -0.61
CA ALA A 33 -2.33 11.14 -1.59
C ALA A 33 -3.84 11.43 -1.62
N ARG A 34 -4.67 10.39 -1.60
CA ARG A 34 -6.13 10.52 -1.60
C ARG A 34 -6.66 11.19 -0.33
N LEU A 35 -6.16 10.80 0.84
CA LEU A 35 -6.54 11.41 2.12
C LEU A 35 -6.10 12.88 2.20
N THR A 36 -4.92 13.20 1.68
CA THR A 36 -4.44 14.58 1.57
C THR A 36 -5.35 15.42 0.67
N GLN A 37 -5.72 14.88 -0.50
CA GLN A 37 -6.66 15.55 -1.40
C GLN A 37 -8.02 15.83 -0.73
N TYR A 38 -8.54 14.87 0.03
CA TYR A 38 -9.79 15.03 0.77
C TYR A 38 -9.68 16.09 1.85
N HIS A 39 -8.61 16.04 2.65
CA HIS A 39 -8.36 16.99 3.71
C HIS A 39 -8.29 18.44 3.20
N ASP A 40 -7.63 18.65 2.06
CA ASP A 40 -7.30 19.99 1.56
C ASP A 40 -8.37 20.58 0.65
N ARG A 41 -9.09 19.75 -0.11
CA ARG A 41 -10.00 20.24 -1.17
C ARG A 41 -11.48 20.14 -0.83
N LEU A 42 -11.87 19.26 0.10
CA LEU A 42 -13.28 19.08 0.43
C LEU A 42 -13.70 20.02 1.56
N HIS A 43 -14.84 20.68 1.35
CA HIS A 43 -15.54 21.34 2.44
C HIS A 43 -16.19 20.29 3.33
N MET A 44 -15.76 20.21 4.59
CA MET A 44 -16.30 19.30 5.58
C MET A 44 -16.26 19.97 6.96
N ALA A 45 -17.00 19.43 7.92
CA ALA A 45 -16.95 19.88 9.29
C ALA A 45 -15.53 19.69 9.87
N GLU A 46 -15.13 20.55 10.81
CA GLU A 46 -13.80 20.49 11.43
C GLU A 46 -13.52 19.12 12.07
N ALA A 47 -14.52 18.52 12.72
CA ALA A 47 -14.42 17.20 13.30
C ALA A 47 -14.11 16.10 12.25
N ASP A 48 -14.69 16.20 11.05
CA ASP A 48 -14.44 15.24 9.98
C ASP A 48 -13.08 15.50 9.33
N ARG A 49 -12.67 16.76 9.17
CA ARG A 49 -11.32 17.11 8.72
C ARG A 49 -10.26 16.55 9.67
N ALA A 50 -10.47 16.67 10.97
CA ALA A 50 -9.58 16.10 11.98
C ALA A 50 -9.49 14.57 11.88
N ARG A 51 -10.62 13.87 11.67
CA ARG A 51 -10.64 12.41 11.44
C ARG A 51 -9.87 12.00 10.19
N ILE A 52 -10.04 12.73 9.08
CA ILE A 52 -9.28 12.47 7.85
C ILE A 52 -7.79 12.73 8.07
N GLY A 53 -7.43 13.78 8.81
CA GLY A 53 -6.04 14.06 9.22
C GLY A 53 -5.44 12.90 10.02
N GLN A 54 -6.16 12.41 11.03
CA GLN A 54 -5.73 11.24 11.82
C GLN A 54 -5.57 9.99 10.95
N ALA A 55 -6.51 9.73 10.04
CA ALA A 55 -6.42 8.60 9.12
C ALA A 55 -5.19 8.73 8.21
N ARG A 56 -4.90 9.93 7.68
CA ARG A 56 -3.70 10.19 6.88
C ARG A 56 -2.45 9.87 7.67
N ASP A 57 -2.35 10.37 8.91
CA ASP A 57 -1.17 10.18 9.74
C ASP A 57 -0.93 8.69 10.07
N ILE A 58 -2.00 7.92 10.32
CA ILE A 58 -1.92 6.46 10.53
C ILE A 58 -1.38 5.76 9.27
N VAL A 59 -1.88 6.09 8.08
CA VAL A 59 -1.42 5.48 6.83
C VAL A 59 0.03 5.86 6.54
N SER A 60 0.42 7.13 6.78
CA SER A 60 1.81 7.57 6.63
C SER A 60 2.76 6.83 7.57
N GLN A 61 2.35 6.56 8.82
CA GLN A 61 3.14 5.74 9.74
C GLN A 61 3.25 4.28 9.26
N ALA A 62 2.16 3.68 8.76
CA ALA A 62 2.19 2.34 8.19
C ALA A 62 3.12 2.26 6.97
N ARG A 63 3.14 3.29 6.12
CA ARG A 63 4.06 3.38 4.98
C ARG A 63 5.51 3.46 5.41
N ALA A 64 5.81 4.27 6.42
CA ALA A 64 7.16 4.39 6.98
C ALA A 64 7.63 3.06 7.59
N ALA A 65 6.75 2.35 8.32
CA ALA A 65 7.04 1.03 8.86
C ALA A 65 7.31 0.00 7.74
N CYS A 66 6.52 0.01 6.66
CA CYS A 66 6.76 -0.85 5.50
C CYS A 66 8.10 -0.52 4.81
N ALA A 67 8.42 0.76 4.64
CA ALA A 67 9.71 1.19 4.06
C ALA A 67 10.90 0.70 4.89
N ALA A 68 10.78 0.72 6.22
CA ALA A 68 11.83 0.22 7.12
C ALA A 68 12.03 -1.30 7.02
N LEU A 69 11.03 -2.05 6.54
CA LEU A 69 11.13 -3.49 6.28
C LEU A 69 11.71 -3.82 4.89
N GLU A 70 11.59 -2.89 3.93
CA GLU A 70 12.18 -3.00 2.58
C GLU A 70 13.67 -2.62 2.55
N ALA A 71 14.18 -1.93 3.58
CA ALA A 71 15.57 -1.54 3.64
C ALA A 71 16.47 -2.78 3.89
N PRO A 72 17.52 -3.00 3.07
CA PRO A 72 18.44 -4.11 3.30
C PRO A 72 19.13 -3.93 4.66
N ARG A 73 19.07 -4.97 5.49
CA ARG A 73 19.84 -5.08 6.74
C ARG A 73 21.32 -5.28 6.46
#